data_AF-A0A7S2YEN2-F1
#
_entry.id   AF-A0A7S2YEN2-F1
#
_cell.length_a   1.000
_cell.length_b   1.000
_cell.length_c   1.000
_cell.angle_alpha   90.00
_cell.angle_beta   90.00
_cell.angle_gamma   90.00
#
_symmetry.space_group_name_H-M   'P 1'
#
loop_
_entity.id
_entity.type
_entity.pdbx_description
1 polymer ?
#
loop_
_entity_poly.entity_id
_entity_poly.type
_entity_poly.pdbx_seq_one_letter_code
_entity_poly.pdbx_strand_id
1 'polypeptide(L)'
;KSLRGVDSRVKVATIPGVGSVAACNSISAAIDLLSNESWRDDFLMIEVMTCPGGCIGGGGEPKSDDPDILQKRVDGIYKLDEMSELRMSQDNPEIKKLYEDFLDHPLSEKSELLLHTTYAPRGSAREKLMKFLSAVDFRDTATVESLFAEDGVWTTDEFGAVTGRDNICDIIENKLPAIPTFKPGMEPVRHRMTHHIEGTDVLTPKGDRVHFDVVL
;
A
#
# COMPACT_ATOMS: atom_id res chain seq x y z
N LYS A 1 -22.49 -10.54 -13.20
CA LYS A 1 -23.45 -9.42 -12.98
C LYS A 1 -23.63 -9.08 -11.50
N SER A 2 -23.60 -10.04 -10.58
CA SER A 2 -23.82 -9.84 -9.14
C SER A 2 -22.90 -8.80 -8.45
N LEU A 3 -21.67 -8.59 -8.93
CA LEU A 3 -20.74 -7.58 -8.40
C LEU A 3 -20.79 -6.23 -9.14
N ARG A 4 -21.62 -6.08 -10.18
CA ARG A 4 -21.73 -4.86 -10.99
C ARG A 4 -22.84 -3.93 -10.48
N GLY A 5 -22.88 -2.70 -11.00
CA GLY A 5 -23.88 -1.68 -10.66
C GLY A 5 -23.39 -0.68 -9.62
N VAL A 6 -24.03 0.50 -9.63
CA VAL A 6 -23.63 1.67 -8.82
C VAL A 6 -24.58 1.98 -7.66
N ASP A 7 -25.75 1.36 -7.61
CA ASP A 7 -26.78 1.70 -6.61
C ASP A 7 -26.66 0.90 -5.31
N SER A 8 -26.19 -0.34 -5.40
CA SER A 8 -26.06 -1.22 -4.23
C SER A 8 -24.87 -0.83 -3.38
N ARG A 9 -25.09 -0.68 -2.06
CA ARG A 9 -24.04 -0.38 -1.07
C ARG A 9 -23.05 -1.53 -0.90
N VAL A 10 -23.55 -2.76 -0.81
CA VAL A 10 -22.74 -3.98 -0.76
C VAL A 10 -23.28 -4.94 -1.80
N LYS A 11 -22.38 -5.52 -2.60
CA LYS A 11 -22.71 -6.50 -3.64
C LYS A 11 -22.02 -7.80 -3.29
N VAL A 12 -22.74 -8.92 -3.35
CA VAL A 12 -22.22 -10.24 -2.98
C VAL A 12 -22.32 -11.19 -4.17
N ALA A 13 -21.29 -12.02 -4.35
CA ALA A 13 -21.31 -13.11 -5.29
C ALA A 13 -20.76 -14.39 -4.67
N THR A 14 -21.46 -15.50 -4.87
CA THR A 14 -20.96 -16.84 -4.53
C THR A 14 -20.33 -17.47 -5.78
N ILE A 15 -19.07 -17.85 -5.66
CA ILE A 15 -18.30 -18.52 -6.69
C ILE A 15 -18.37 -20.04 -6.41
N PRO A 16 -18.96 -20.85 -7.30
CA PRO A 16 -19.10 -22.29 -7.07
C PRO A 16 -17.76 -22.97 -6.78
N GLY A 17 -17.70 -23.73 -5.68
CA GLY A 17 -16.50 -24.46 -5.26
C GLY A 17 -15.38 -23.59 -4.65
N VAL A 18 -15.58 -22.28 -4.56
CA VAL A 18 -14.60 -21.35 -3.97
C VAL A 18 -15.18 -20.76 -2.70
N GLY A 19 -16.24 -19.95 -2.80
CA GLY A 19 -16.86 -19.28 -1.65
C GLY A 19 -17.49 -17.95 -2.04
N SER A 20 -17.84 -17.13 -1.05
CA SER A 20 -18.48 -15.83 -1.26
C SER A 20 -17.46 -14.69 -1.27
N VAL A 21 -17.70 -13.68 -2.09
CA VAL A 21 -16.94 -12.42 -2.12
C VAL A 21 -17.91 -11.24 -2.05
N ALA A 22 -17.43 -10.11 -1.53
CA ALA A 22 -18.19 -8.87 -1.43
C ALA A 22 -17.48 -7.69 -2.08
N ALA A 23 -18.25 -6.72 -2.57
CA ALA A 23 -17.77 -5.42 -3.03
C ALA A 23 -18.57 -4.31 -2.36
N CYS A 24 -17.89 -3.50 -1.55
CA CYS A 24 -18.44 -2.34 -0.86
C CYS A 24 -18.29 -1.08 -1.72
N ASN A 25 -19.41 -0.44 -2.01
CA ASN A 25 -19.52 0.72 -2.89
C ASN A 25 -19.62 2.04 -2.11
N SER A 26 -18.92 2.13 -0.99
CA SER A 26 -18.63 3.35 -0.24
C SER A 26 -17.85 2.99 1.02
N ILE A 27 -17.15 3.97 1.60
CA ILE A 27 -16.54 3.78 2.92
C ILE A 27 -17.57 3.51 4.01
N SER A 28 -18.76 4.14 3.94
CA SER A 28 -19.83 3.89 4.90
C SER A 28 -20.36 2.46 4.82
N ALA A 29 -20.48 1.88 3.63
CA ALA A 29 -20.88 0.49 3.45
C ALA A 29 -19.84 -0.47 4.03
N ALA A 30 -18.55 -0.17 3.85
CA ALA A 30 -17.48 -0.95 4.44
C ALA A 30 -17.47 -0.87 5.98
N ILE A 31 -17.66 0.33 6.55
CA ILE A 31 -17.79 0.50 8.02
C ILE A 31 -18.94 -0.35 8.57
N ASP A 32 -20.12 -0.31 7.92
CA ASP A 32 -21.28 -1.08 8.35
C ASP A 32 -21.02 -2.60 8.26
N LEU A 33 -20.44 -3.07 7.14
CA LEU A 33 -20.14 -4.49 6.91
C LEU A 33 -19.06 -5.03 7.86
N LEU A 34 -18.03 -4.21 8.16
CA LEU A 34 -16.90 -4.59 9.00
C LEU A 34 -17.14 -4.30 10.50
N SER A 35 -18.33 -3.80 10.86
CA SER A 35 -18.68 -3.40 12.23
C SER A 35 -18.68 -4.54 13.25
N ASN A 36 -18.81 -5.78 12.78
CA ASN A 36 -18.70 -7.01 13.56
C ASN A 36 -17.76 -7.98 12.82
N GLU A 37 -17.25 -9.02 13.47
CA GLU A 37 -16.24 -9.88 12.86
C GLU A 37 -16.79 -11.03 11.98
N SER A 38 -18.12 -11.14 11.78
CA SER A 38 -18.71 -12.26 11.00
C SER A 38 -18.21 -12.29 9.56
N TRP A 39 -17.85 -11.13 9.00
CA TRP A 39 -17.32 -11.02 7.64
C TRP A 39 -16.10 -11.91 7.38
N ARG A 40 -15.34 -12.27 8.43
CA ARG A 40 -14.19 -13.18 8.32
C ARG A 40 -14.58 -14.59 7.92
N ASP A 41 -15.76 -15.03 8.35
CA ASP A 41 -16.32 -16.35 8.03
C ASP A 41 -17.24 -16.27 6.80
N ASP A 42 -17.86 -15.11 6.55
CA ASP A 42 -18.84 -14.93 5.49
C ASP A 42 -18.18 -14.75 4.10
N PHE A 43 -16.98 -14.18 4.02
CA PHE A 43 -16.35 -13.79 2.76
C PHE A 43 -14.86 -14.18 2.66
N LEU A 44 -14.47 -14.68 1.49
CA LEU A 44 -13.07 -14.95 1.15
C LEU A 44 -12.30 -13.68 0.76
N MET A 45 -13.00 -12.72 0.17
CA MET A 45 -12.42 -11.47 -0.31
C MET A 45 -13.47 -10.36 -0.27
N ILE A 46 -13.04 -9.17 0.15
CA ILE A 46 -13.85 -7.97 0.18
C ILE A 46 -13.11 -6.86 -0.57
N GLU A 47 -13.73 -6.34 -1.62
CA GLU A 47 -13.29 -5.11 -2.28
C GLU A 47 -13.95 -3.91 -1.59
N VAL A 48 -13.19 -2.85 -1.32
CA VAL A 48 -13.72 -1.62 -0.72
C VAL A 48 -13.36 -0.42 -1.58
N MET A 49 -14.39 0.28 -2.03
CA MET A 49 -14.27 1.59 -2.70
C MET A 49 -14.77 2.69 -1.77
N THR A 50 -14.01 3.78 -1.64
CA THR A 50 -14.39 4.90 -0.76
C THR A 50 -15.59 5.68 -1.32
N CYS A 51 -15.58 5.97 -2.62
CA CYS A 51 -16.61 6.76 -3.29
C CYS A 51 -17.76 5.88 -3.81
N PRO A 52 -19.02 6.33 -3.68
CA PRO A 52 -20.14 5.71 -4.38
C PRO A 52 -19.93 5.67 -5.89
N GLY A 53 -20.21 4.53 -6.50
CA GLY A 53 -19.94 4.25 -7.91
C GLY A 53 -18.48 3.90 -8.22
N GLY A 54 -17.60 3.83 -7.22
CA GLY A 54 -16.16 3.62 -7.40
C GLY A 54 -15.45 4.88 -7.91
N CYS A 55 -14.30 4.70 -8.56
CA CYS A 55 -13.45 5.81 -8.99
C CYS A 55 -14.15 6.80 -9.93
N ILE A 56 -15.10 6.35 -10.75
CA ILE A 56 -15.86 7.22 -11.67
C ILE A 56 -16.83 8.18 -10.97
N GLY A 57 -17.06 7.99 -9.67
CA GLY A 57 -17.78 8.90 -8.78
C GLY A 57 -16.83 9.68 -7.85
N GLY A 58 -15.53 9.64 -8.12
CA GLY A 58 -14.50 10.28 -7.31
C GLY A 58 -14.65 11.81 -7.26
N GLY A 59 -14.16 12.41 -6.17
CA GLY A 59 -14.27 13.86 -5.95
C GLY A 59 -13.62 14.73 -7.04
N GLY A 60 -12.64 14.18 -7.76
CA GLY A 60 -11.93 14.83 -8.86
C GLY A 60 -12.63 14.76 -10.23
N GLU A 61 -13.73 14.03 -10.35
CA GLU A 61 -14.47 13.91 -11.61
C GLU A 61 -15.28 15.18 -11.93
N PRO A 62 -15.56 15.47 -13.23
CA PRO A 62 -16.43 16.56 -13.64
C PRO A 62 -17.80 16.49 -12.97
N LYS A 63 -18.31 17.63 -12.50
CA LYS A 63 -19.64 17.72 -11.87
C LYS A 63 -20.73 17.62 -12.93
N SER A 64 -21.83 16.99 -12.56
CA SER A 64 -22.97 16.74 -13.43
C SER A 64 -24.24 16.74 -12.61
N ASP A 65 -25.29 17.36 -13.14
CA ASP A 65 -26.65 17.33 -12.58
C ASP A 65 -27.47 16.15 -13.13
N ASP A 66 -26.88 15.33 -13.99
CA ASP A 66 -27.52 14.13 -14.55
C ASP A 66 -27.54 13.02 -13.49
N PRO A 67 -28.72 12.57 -13.04
CA PRO A 67 -28.82 11.56 -11.98
C PRO A 67 -28.21 10.22 -12.39
N ASP A 68 -28.13 9.94 -13.70
CA ASP A 68 -27.62 8.67 -14.23
C ASP A 68 -26.14 8.75 -14.62
N ILE A 69 -25.44 9.84 -14.27
CA ILE A 69 -24.06 10.08 -14.74
C ILE A 69 -23.11 8.93 -14.36
N LEU A 70 -23.24 8.37 -13.16
CA LEU A 70 -22.37 7.28 -12.71
C LEU A 70 -22.62 6.01 -13.52
N GLN A 71 -23.88 5.68 -13.77
CA GLN A 71 -24.26 4.53 -14.59
C GLN A 71 -23.72 4.69 -16.01
N LYS A 72 -23.90 5.87 -16.63
CA LYS A 72 -23.38 6.17 -17.97
C LYS A 72 -21.86 6.05 -18.05
N ARG A 73 -21.11 6.51 -17.03
CA ARG A 73 -19.64 6.36 -16.97
C ARG A 73 -19.22 4.90 -16.87
N VAL A 74 -19.84 4.13 -15.99
CA VAL A 74 -19.56 2.70 -15.81
C VAL A 74 -19.89 1.90 -17.08
N ASP A 75 -21.01 2.19 -17.73
CA ASP A 75 -21.41 1.53 -18.98
C ASP A 75 -20.39 1.76 -20.09
N GLY A 76 -19.77 2.94 -20.15
CA GLY A 76 -18.64 3.21 -21.04
C GLY A 76 -17.46 2.25 -20.81
N ILE A 77 -17.08 2.02 -19.55
CA ILE A 77 -16.00 1.09 -19.20
C ILE A 77 -16.36 -0.34 -19.55
N TYR A 78 -17.58 -0.80 -19.22
CA TYR A 78 -18.01 -2.16 -19.56
C TYR A 78 -18.11 -2.39 -21.07
N LYS A 79 -18.52 -1.38 -21.84
CA LYS A 79 -18.53 -1.47 -23.29
C LYS A 79 -17.11 -1.62 -23.85
N LEU A 80 -16.13 -0.88 -23.31
CA LEU A 80 -14.73 -1.03 -23.72
C LEU A 80 -14.18 -2.42 -23.39
N ASP A 81 -14.47 -2.95 -22.20
CA ASP A 81 -14.10 -4.33 -21.82
C ASP A 81 -14.73 -5.37 -22.76
N GLU A 82 -16.03 -5.24 -23.08
CA GLU A 82 -16.72 -6.16 -24.00
C GLU A 82 -16.17 -6.12 -25.43
N MET A 83 -15.68 -4.97 -25.87
CA MET A 83 -15.05 -4.79 -27.18
C MET A 83 -13.57 -5.19 -27.22
N SER A 84 -12.95 -5.45 -26.07
CA SER A 84 -11.51 -5.76 -26.00
C SER A 84 -11.23 -7.21 -26.38
N GLU A 85 -10.20 -7.42 -27.20
CA GLU A 85 -9.75 -8.78 -27.56
C GLU A 85 -9.16 -9.51 -26.35
N LEU A 86 -8.44 -8.79 -25.48
CA LEU A 86 -7.86 -9.28 -24.24
C LEU A 86 -8.67 -8.76 -23.05
N ARG A 87 -9.24 -9.68 -22.26
CA ARG A 87 -10.13 -9.35 -21.13
C ARG A 87 -9.66 -9.89 -19.79
N MET A 88 -8.54 -10.60 -19.78
CA MET A 88 -7.90 -11.11 -18.58
C MET A 88 -6.50 -10.52 -18.44
N SER A 89 -6.17 -10.00 -17.26
CA SER A 89 -4.90 -9.30 -17.04
C SER A 89 -3.68 -10.18 -17.33
N GLN A 90 -3.76 -11.47 -17.02
CA GLN A 90 -2.69 -12.43 -17.28
C GLN A 90 -2.46 -12.74 -18.76
N ASP A 91 -3.38 -12.35 -19.66
CA ASP A 91 -3.22 -12.56 -21.10
C ASP A 91 -2.52 -11.40 -21.81
N ASN A 92 -2.29 -10.28 -21.11
CA ASN A 92 -1.63 -9.11 -21.68
C ASN A 92 -0.17 -9.44 -22.04
N PRO A 93 0.23 -9.37 -23.34
CA PRO A 93 1.57 -9.74 -23.77
C PRO A 93 2.67 -8.84 -23.20
N GLU A 94 2.39 -7.55 -22.97
CA GLU A 94 3.35 -6.63 -22.38
C GLU A 94 3.60 -6.95 -20.90
N ILE A 95 2.56 -7.40 -20.18
CA ILE A 95 2.71 -7.85 -18.79
C ILE A 95 3.50 -9.16 -18.74
N LYS A 96 3.21 -10.13 -19.61
CA LYS A 96 3.99 -11.37 -19.69
C LYS A 96 5.47 -11.08 -19.94
N LYS A 97 5.76 -10.22 -20.91
CA LYS A 97 7.12 -9.78 -21.23
C LYS A 97 7.80 -9.09 -20.05
N LEU A 98 7.10 -8.23 -19.32
CA LEU A 98 7.64 -7.59 -18.11
C LEU A 98 8.06 -8.61 -17.05
N TYR A 99 7.27 -9.67 -16.85
CA TYR A 99 7.65 -10.74 -15.94
C TYR A 99 8.83 -11.54 -16.48
N GLU A 100 8.76 -12.03 -17.73
CA GLU A 100 9.83 -12.81 -18.36
C GLU A 100 11.18 -12.08 -18.39
N ASP A 101 11.19 -10.80 -18.76
CA ASP A 101 12.43 -10.03 -18.96
C ASP A 101 12.98 -9.41 -17.66
N PHE A 102 12.13 -9.16 -16.66
CA PHE A 102 12.52 -8.34 -15.51
C PHE A 102 12.05 -8.87 -14.16
N LEU A 103 10.74 -9.09 -13.95
CA LEU A 103 10.17 -9.42 -12.63
C LEU A 103 10.22 -10.91 -12.27
N ASP A 104 10.66 -11.77 -13.18
CA ASP A 104 10.67 -13.24 -13.07
C ASP A 104 9.24 -13.83 -13.04
N HIS A 105 8.65 -14.03 -11.86
CA HIS A 105 7.30 -14.56 -11.71
C HIS A 105 6.53 -13.80 -10.60
N PRO A 106 5.18 -13.84 -10.59
CA PRO A 106 4.40 -13.28 -9.50
C PRO A 106 4.86 -13.84 -8.15
N LEU A 107 5.03 -12.96 -7.15
CA LEU A 107 5.56 -13.29 -5.82
C LEU A 107 7.05 -13.68 -5.78
N SER A 108 7.82 -13.42 -6.84
CA SER A 108 9.29 -13.44 -6.76
C SER A 108 9.81 -12.34 -5.81
N GLU A 109 11.01 -12.50 -5.24
CA GLU A 109 11.62 -11.49 -4.35
C GLU A 109 11.63 -10.08 -4.98
N LYS A 110 11.93 -9.99 -6.28
CA LYS A 110 11.95 -8.73 -7.01
C LYS A 110 10.54 -8.16 -7.21
N SER A 111 9.56 -8.99 -7.53
CA SER A 111 8.16 -8.54 -7.67
C SER A 111 7.60 -8.02 -6.35
N GLU A 112 7.90 -8.71 -5.23
CA GLU A 112 7.49 -8.26 -3.90
C GLU A 112 8.19 -6.95 -3.52
N LEU A 113 9.50 -6.84 -3.75
CA LEU A 113 10.28 -5.64 -3.44
C LEU A 113 9.74 -4.39 -4.16
N LEU A 114 9.31 -4.55 -5.41
CA LEU A 114 8.93 -3.43 -6.28
C LEU A 114 7.43 -3.13 -6.28
N LEU A 115 6.58 -4.15 -6.19
CA LEU A 115 5.14 -4.03 -6.40
C LEU A 115 4.32 -4.21 -5.12
N HIS A 116 4.91 -4.72 -4.03
CA HIS A 116 4.21 -4.87 -2.77
C HIS A 116 4.51 -3.72 -1.80
N THR A 117 3.58 -3.51 -0.89
CA THR A 117 3.72 -2.57 0.22
C THR A 117 3.14 -3.19 1.48
N THR A 118 3.37 -2.54 2.60
CA THR A 118 2.79 -2.93 3.88
C THR A 118 2.14 -1.71 4.53
N TYR A 119 1.15 -1.97 5.38
CA TYR A 119 0.47 -0.94 6.14
C TYR A 119 0.65 -1.21 7.63
N ALA A 120 0.54 -0.16 8.43
CA ALA A 120 0.52 -0.26 9.88
C ALA A 120 -0.72 0.45 10.41
N PRO A 121 -1.27 0.01 11.56
CA PRO A 121 -2.36 0.72 12.21
C PRO A 121 -1.97 2.17 12.48
N ARG A 122 -2.87 3.11 12.18
CA ARG A 122 -2.63 4.54 12.42
C ARG A 122 -2.37 4.79 13.91
N GLY A 123 -1.35 5.57 14.22
CA GLY A 123 -0.87 5.88 15.56
C GLY A 123 -0.01 4.80 16.21
N SER A 124 0.17 3.64 15.58
CA SER A 124 0.96 2.55 16.15
C SER A 124 2.46 2.87 16.17
N ALA A 125 3.18 2.22 17.09
CA ALA A 125 4.64 2.19 17.10
C ALA A 125 5.23 1.80 15.74
N ARG A 126 4.61 0.79 15.09
CA ARG A 126 5.00 0.33 13.76
C ARG A 126 4.86 1.42 12.69
N GLU A 127 3.77 2.19 12.68
CA GLU A 127 3.61 3.30 11.73
C GLU A 127 4.70 4.35 11.92
N LYS A 128 4.98 4.75 13.17
CA LYS A 128 6.03 5.71 13.49
C LYS A 128 7.40 5.22 13.02
N LEU A 129 7.71 3.95 13.29
CA LEU A 129 8.94 3.31 12.81
C LEU A 129 9.02 3.33 11.29
N MET A 130 7.98 2.90 10.57
CA MET A 130 7.98 2.90 9.11
C MET A 130 8.21 4.30 8.52
N LYS A 131 7.57 5.34 9.10
CA LYS A 131 7.80 6.73 8.67
C LYS A 131 9.20 7.20 8.97
N PHE A 132 9.74 6.87 10.14
CA PHE A 132 11.10 7.22 10.51
C PHE A 132 12.12 6.57 9.57
N LEU A 133 12.01 5.27 9.31
CA LEU A 133 12.92 4.57 8.40
C LEU A 133 12.84 5.11 6.98
N SER A 134 11.64 5.44 6.50
CA SER A 134 11.47 6.14 5.23
C SER A 134 12.17 7.50 5.25
N ALA A 135 12.04 8.27 6.32
CA ALA A 135 12.70 9.56 6.45
C ALA A 135 14.24 9.43 6.46
N VAL A 136 14.77 8.40 7.15
CA VAL A 136 16.19 8.04 7.10
C VAL A 136 16.58 7.71 5.66
N ASP A 137 15.89 6.79 4.98
CA ASP A 137 16.23 6.36 3.62
C ASP A 137 16.22 7.49 2.58
N PHE A 138 15.28 8.43 2.71
CA PHE A 138 15.15 9.59 1.81
C PHE A 138 15.89 10.84 2.28
N ARG A 139 16.63 10.77 3.39
CA ARG A 139 17.32 11.93 4.00
C ARG A 139 16.38 13.11 4.27
N ASP A 140 15.15 12.80 4.70
CA ASP A 140 14.10 13.76 4.99
C ASP A 140 14.11 14.14 6.47
N THR A 141 14.93 15.13 6.82
CA THR A 141 15.04 15.63 8.19
C THR A 141 13.77 16.32 8.68
N ALA A 142 12.97 16.93 7.80
CA ALA A 142 11.71 17.57 8.17
C ALA A 142 10.70 16.56 8.72
N THR A 143 10.61 15.38 8.11
CA THR A 143 9.78 14.29 8.65
C THR A 143 10.31 13.80 9.99
N VAL A 144 11.63 13.64 10.16
CA VAL A 144 12.22 13.25 11.45
C VAL A 144 11.90 14.26 12.55
N GLU A 145 12.01 15.55 12.26
CA GLU A 145 11.67 16.61 13.20
C GLU A 145 10.22 16.55 13.70
N SER A 146 9.30 16.10 12.85
CA SER A 146 7.89 15.93 13.18
C SER A 146 7.58 14.65 13.97
N LEU A 147 8.47 13.65 13.92
CA LEU A 147 8.27 12.34 14.51
C LEU A 147 8.95 12.17 15.87
N PHE A 148 10.12 12.80 16.07
CA PHE A 148 10.96 12.62 17.26
C PHE A 148 10.72 13.70 18.31
N ALA A 149 10.66 13.27 19.58
CA ALA A 149 10.79 14.17 20.71
C ALA A 149 12.19 14.79 20.75
N GLU A 150 12.34 15.94 21.42
CA GLU A 150 13.62 16.66 21.53
C GLU A 150 14.74 15.76 22.10
N ASP A 151 14.40 14.84 23.01
CA ASP A 151 15.30 13.92 23.71
C ASP A 151 15.27 12.47 23.17
N GLY A 152 14.66 12.25 22.00
CA GLY A 152 14.55 10.91 21.41
C GLY A 152 15.91 10.23 21.18
N VAL A 153 15.93 8.90 21.29
CA VAL A 153 17.14 8.09 21.12
C VAL A 153 16.99 7.18 19.90
N TRP A 154 17.99 7.20 19.02
CA TRP A 154 18.12 6.26 17.90
C TRP A 154 19.41 5.45 18.06
N THR A 155 19.27 4.13 18.22
CA THR A 155 20.43 3.24 18.28
C THR A 155 20.68 2.63 16.91
N THR A 156 21.92 2.77 16.42
CA THR A 156 22.37 2.24 15.13
C THR A 156 23.69 1.50 15.30
N ASP A 157 23.96 0.55 14.41
CA ASP A 157 25.23 -0.17 14.43
C ASP A 157 26.43 0.74 14.09
N GLU A 158 26.22 1.74 13.24
CA GLU A 158 27.29 2.58 12.71
C GLU A 158 27.64 3.76 13.63
N PHE A 159 26.66 4.33 14.33
CA PHE A 159 26.83 5.52 15.17
C PHE A 159 26.55 5.26 16.66
N GLY A 160 26.17 4.03 17.03
CA GLY A 160 25.75 3.69 18.39
C GLY A 160 24.43 4.38 18.77
N ALA A 161 24.27 4.65 20.06
CA ALA A 161 23.12 5.39 20.59
C ALA A 161 23.28 6.89 20.34
N VAL A 162 22.40 7.44 19.50
CA VAL A 162 22.32 8.87 19.17
C VAL A 162 21.16 9.45 19.95
N THR A 163 21.43 10.40 20.83
CA THR A 163 20.39 11.07 21.63
C THR A 163 20.17 12.47 21.12
N GLY A 164 18.91 12.89 21.05
CA GLY A 164 18.51 14.24 20.69
C GLY A 164 18.18 14.37 19.21
N ARG A 165 17.03 14.98 18.93
CA ARG A 165 16.48 15.16 17.59
C ARG A 165 17.47 15.82 16.63
N ASP A 166 18.11 16.90 17.05
CA ASP A 166 19.05 17.65 16.20
C ASP A 166 20.30 16.82 15.84
N ASN A 167 20.76 15.95 16.74
CA ASN A 167 21.88 15.03 16.47
C ASN A 167 21.48 13.93 15.48
N ILE A 168 20.24 13.44 15.56
CA ILE A 168 19.69 12.48 14.61
C ILE A 168 19.58 13.13 13.23
N CYS A 169 19.07 14.36 13.15
CA CYS A 169 19.00 15.13 11.90
C CYS A 169 20.40 15.36 11.29
N ASP A 170 21.40 15.75 12.09
CA ASP A 170 22.78 15.93 11.62
C ASP A 170 23.37 14.64 11.04
N ILE A 171 23.12 13.49 11.67
CA ILE A 171 23.57 12.20 11.12
C ILE A 171 22.93 11.94 9.76
N ILE A 172 21.61 12.12 9.66
CA ILE A 172 20.87 11.85 8.44
C ILE A 172 21.34 12.76 7.31
N GLU A 173 21.47 14.07 7.57
CA GLU A 173 21.82 15.04 6.54
C GLU A 173 23.31 14.98 6.13
N ASN A 174 24.21 14.87 7.11
CA ASN A 174 25.63 15.15 6.89
C ASN A 174 26.54 13.92 6.99
N LYS A 175 26.11 12.83 7.65
CA LYS A 175 26.99 11.67 7.94
C LYS A 175 26.59 10.40 7.21
N LEU A 176 25.31 10.22 6.89
CA LEU A 176 24.88 9.07 6.10
C LEU A 176 25.37 9.20 4.64
N PRO A 177 25.63 8.07 3.95
CA PRO A 177 25.99 8.09 2.53
C PRO A 177 24.94 8.83 1.69
N ALA A 178 25.37 9.49 0.62
CA ALA A 178 24.46 10.10 -0.33
C ALA A 178 23.51 9.05 -0.93
N ILE A 179 22.26 9.44 -1.21
CA ILE A 179 21.30 8.57 -1.86
C ILE A 179 21.86 8.19 -3.24
N PRO A 180 21.99 6.89 -3.57
CA PRO A 180 22.48 6.47 -4.86
C PRO A 180 21.60 7.05 -5.98
N THR A 181 22.22 7.59 -7.02
CA THR A 181 21.48 7.95 -8.23
C THR A 181 20.90 6.68 -8.84
N PHE A 182 19.57 6.59 -8.91
CA PHE A 182 18.89 5.42 -9.43
C PHE A 182 19.24 5.22 -10.91
N LYS A 183 19.77 4.05 -11.25
CA LYS A 183 19.98 3.62 -12.65
C LYS A 183 18.99 2.51 -12.99
N PRO A 184 18.57 2.39 -14.27
CA PRO A 184 17.76 1.26 -14.71
C PRO A 184 18.40 -0.06 -14.28
N GLY A 185 17.62 -0.92 -13.63
CA GLY A 185 18.08 -2.23 -13.13
C GLY A 185 18.74 -2.21 -11.74
N MET A 186 18.91 -1.05 -11.10
CA MET A 186 19.29 -1.00 -9.69
C MET A 186 18.08 -1.28 -8.80
N GLU A 187 18.28 -2.11 -7.78
CA GLU A 187 17.28 -2.30 -6.73
C GLU A 187 17.38 -1.16 -5.70
N PRO A 188 16.25 -0.59 -5.25
CA PRO A 188 16.28 0.42 -4.21
C PRO A 188 16.73 -0.21 -2.90
N VAL A 189 17.87 0.24 -2.39
CA VAL A 189 18.41 -0.21 -1.12
C VAL A 189 17.79 0.61 0.00
N ARG A 190 16.86 0.02 0.74
CA ARG A 190 16.02 0.69 1.76
C ARG A 190 15.72 -0.25 2.91
N HIS A 191 15.32 0.32 4.04
CA HIS A 191 14.80 -0.45 5.16
C HIS A 191 13.49 -1.13 4.75
N ARG A 192 13.28 -2.36 5.22
CA ARG A 192 12.05 -3.15 4.96
C ARG A 192 11.56 -3.80 6.24
N MET A 193 10.26 -3.77 6.50
CA MET A 193 9.68 -4.56 7.58
C MET A 193 9.84 -6.04 7.26
N THR A 194 10.29 -6.85 8.22
CA THR A 194 10.48 -8.30 7.99
C THR A 194 9.18 -9.10 7.98
N HIS A 195 8.14 -8.57 8.62
CA HIS A 195 6.80 -9.14 8.65
C HIS A 195 5.78 -8.14 8.09
N HIS A 196 4.76 -8.60 7.37
CA HIS A 196 3.86 -7.71 6.63
C HIS A 196 2.86 -6.95 7.52
N ILE A 197 2.47 -7.53 8.65
CA ILE A 197 1.33 -7.06 9.45
C ILE A 197 1.75 -6.56 10.84
N GLU A 198 2.82 -7.11 11.41
CA GLU A 198 3.09 -7.04 12.85
C GLU A 198 4.59 -6.91 13.15
N GLY A 199 4.92 -6.55 14.39
CA GLY A 199 6.29 -6.42 14.87
C GLY A 199 7.02 -5.16 14.38
N THR A 200 8.21 -4.96 14.93
CA THR A 200 9.13 -3.84 14.67
C THR A 200 10.48 -4.31 14.15
N ASP A 201 10.57 -5.56 13.70
CA ASP A 201 11.76 -6.12 13.07
C ASP A 201 11.91 -5.58 11.64
N VAL A 202 13.15 -5.19 11.32
CA VAL A 202 13.50 -4.48 10.09
C VAL A 202 14.71 -5.15 9.45
N LEU A 203 14.68 -5.29 8.13
CA LEU A 203 15.84 -5.57 7.31
C LEU A 203 16.46 -4.23 6.89
N THR A 204 17.73 -4.00 7.25
CA THR A 204 18.46 -2.78 6.90
C THR A 204 18.82 -2.76 5.41
N PRO A 205 19.22 -1.60 4.85
CA PRO A 205 19.83 -1.50 3.53
C PRO A 205 21.01 -2.45 3.30
N LYS A 206 21.74 -2.83 4.37
CA LYS A 206 22.88 -3.76 4.29
C LYS A 206 22.46 -5.23 4.33
N GLY A 207 21.18 -5.52 4.56
CA GLY A 207 20.64 -6.89 4.68
C GLY A 207 20.64 -7.43 6.10
N ASP A 208 20.99 -6.62 7.10
CA ASP A 208 21.00 -7.03 8.51
C ASP A 208 19.57 -7.02 9.07
N ARG A 209 19.25 -7.98 9.95
CA ARG A 209 17.98 -7.98 10.68
C ARG A 209 18.17 -7.30 12.03
N VAL A 210 17.38 -6.27 12.29
CA VAL A 210 17.46 -5.45 13.50
C VAL A 210 16.07 -5.31 14.11
N HIS A 211 15.99 -5.45 15.43
CA HIS A 211 14.79 -5.16 16.20
C HIS A 211 14.79 -3.69 16.63
N PHE A 212 13.65 -3.00 16.50
CA PHE A 212 13.50 -1.65 17.00
C PHE A 212 12.53 -1.60 18.19
N ASP A 213 13.05 -1.12 19.33
CA ASP A 213 12.22 -0.69 20.45
C ASP A 213 11.67 0.71 20.17
N VAL A 214 10.35 0.83 20.09
CA VAL A 214 9.66 2.12 19.94
C VAL A 214 9.02 2.47 21.27
N VAL A 215 9.69 3.30 22.06
CA VAL A 215 9.17 3.81 23.33
C VAL A 215 8.17 4.93 23.03
N LEU A 216 6.95 4.80 23.55
CA LEU A 216 5.84 5.75 23.36
C LEU A 216 5.81 6.82 24.45
#